data_AF-A0A1Q3GRB9-F1
#
_entry.id   AF-A0A1Q3GRB9-F1
#
_cell.length_a   1.000
_cell.length_b   1.000
_cell.length_c   1.000
_cell.angle_alpha   90.00
_cell.angle_beta   90.00
_cell.angle_gamma   90.00
#
_symmetry.space_group_name_H-M   'P 1'
#
loop_
_entity.id
_entity.type
_entity.pdbx_description
1 polymer ?
#
loop_
_entity_poly.entity_id
_entity_poly.type
_entity_poly.pdbx_seq_one_letter_code
_entity_poly.pdbx_strand_id
1 'polypeptide(L)' 'MKKFKDQKLPKKALQHVKGGSCNSGCTTFYARGTNSGEGDPCQFAISGCWGIISFGLCCI' A
#
# COMPACT_ATOMS: atom_id res chain seq x y z
N MET A 1 1.69 6.29 20.11
CA MET A 1 2.66 6.01 19.02
C MET A 1 4.06 5.68 19.58
N LYS A 2 4.21 4.57 20.31
CA LYS A 2 5.45 4.28 21.08
C LYS A 2 6.08 2.91 20.78
N LYS A 3 5.71 2.26 19.67
CA LYS A 3 6.16 0.88 19.33
C LYS A 3 7.00 0.74 18.05
N PHE A 4 7.29 1.83 17.33
CA PHE A 4 8.06 1.77 16.07
C PHE A 4 9.54 2.19 16.20
N LYS A 5 10.04 2.45 17.42
CA LYS A 5 11.39 3.02 17.60
C LYS A 5 12.55 2.01 17.67
N ASP A 6 12.28 0.71 17.77
CA ASP A 6 13.33 -0.29 18.08
C ASP A 6 13.65 -1.30 16.98
N GLN A 7 13.09 -1.15 15.77
CA GLN A 7 13.56 -1.92 14.63
C GLN A 7 14.54 -1.06 13.82
N LYS A 8 15.84 -1.34 13.98
CA LYS A 8 16.91 -0.82 13.11
C LYS A 8 16.73 -1.39 11.71
N LEU A 9 15.72 -0.90 11.00
CA LEU A 9 15.50 -1.21 9.60
C LEU A 9 16.69 -0.64 8.79
N PRO A 10 17.29 -1.43 7.89
CA PRO A 10 18.39 -0.95 7.06
C PRO A 10 17.95 0.26 6.23
N LYS A 11 18.85 1.22 5.97
CA LYS A 11 18.53 2.49 5.27
C LYS A 11 17.75 2.31 3.96
N LYS A 12 17.96 1.19 3.25
CA LYS A 12 17.18 0.82 2.05
C LYS A 12 15.71 0.55 2.37
N ALA A 13 15.41 -0.17 3.45
CA ALA A 13 14.04 -0.40 3.89
C ALA A 13 13.35 0.91 4.30
N LEU A 14 14.09 1.83 4.94
CA LEU A 14 13.59 3.18 5.26
C LEU A 14 13.31 4.04 4.02
N GLN A 15 14.03 3.84 2.90
CA GLN A 15 13.73 4.51 1.63
C GLN A 15 12.38 4.07 1.05
N HIS A 16 12.00 2.80 1.18
CA HIS A 16 10.66 2.34 0.77
C HIS A 16 9.56 2.88 1.69
N VAL A 17 9.84 3.03 2.99
CA VAL A 17 8.88 3.60 3.96
C VAL A 17 8.70 5.11 3.78
N LYS A 18 9.68 5.83 3.22
CA LYS A 18 9.62 7.28 3.00
C LYS A 18 9.51 7.75 1.54
N GLY A 19 9.58 6.85 0.56
CA GLY A 19 9.77 7.26 -0.83
C GLY A 19 9.55 6.20 -1.89
N GLY A 20 8.74 5.16 -1.61
CA GLY A 20 8.11 4.44 -2.70
C GLY A 20 7.11 5.39 -3.34
N SER A 21 7.47 6.07 -4.43
CA SER A 21 6.50 6.85 -5.21
C SER A 21 5.40 5.91 -5.64
N CYS A 22 4.26 6.05 -4.97
CA CYS A 22 3.01 5.47 -5.39
C CYS A 22 2.69 6.06 -6.75
N ASN A 23 3.06 5.34 -7.79
CA ASN A 23 2.83 5.79 -9.16
C ASN A 23 1.31 5.83 -9.35
N SER A 24 0.77 7.00 -9.71
CA SER A 24 -0.66 7.15 -9.99
C SER A 24 -1.08 6.13 -11.05
N GLY A 25 -2.09 5.33 -10.72
CA GLY A 25 -2.53 4.24 -11.58
C GLY A 25 -3.44 3.27 -10.85
N CYS A 26 -4.04 2.36 -11.62
CA CYS A 26 -4.90 1.30 -11.13
C CYS A 26 -4.26 -0.05 -11.41
N THR A 27 -4.36 -0.99 -10.48
CA THR A 27 -3.86 -2.36 -10.66
C THR A 27 -4.90 -3.39 -10.23
N THR A 28 -4.92 -4.54 -10.90
CA THR A 28 -5.63 -5.75 -10.44
C THR A 28 -4.84 -6.48 -9.34
N PHE A 29 -3.55 -6.19 -9.18
CA PHE A 29 -2.66 -6.86 -8.26
C PHE A 29 -2.55 -6.11 -6.94
N TYR A 30 -3.55 -6.33 -6.08
CA TYR A 30 -3.64 -5.71 -4.77
C TYR A 30 -4.19 -6.67 -3.72
N ALA A 31 -3.79 -6.45 -2.47
CA ALA A 31 -4.38 -7.07 -1.30
C ALA A 31 -5.63 -6.27 -0.88
N ARG A 32 -6.68 -7.01 -0.52
CA ARG A 32 -7.92 -6.47 0.04
C ARG A 32 -8.43 -7.38 1.14
N GLY A 33 -9.27 -6.85 2.02
CA GLY A 33 -9.99 -7.68 2.98
C GLY A 33 -10.97 -8.61 2.26
N THR A 34 -11.31 -9.74 2.89
CA THR A 34 -12.20 -10.77 2.31
C THR A 34 -13.57 -10.22 1.89
N ASN A 35 -14.03 -9.13 2.51
CA ASN A 35 -15.30 -8.46 2.22
C ASN A 35 -15.14 -7.07 1.57
N SER A 36 -13.96 -6.72 1.08
CA SER A 36 -13.71 -5.41 0.48
C SER A 36 -14.32 -5.32 -0.93
N GLY A 37 -15.17 -4.32 -1.15
CA GLY A 37 -15.84 -3.98 -2.40
C GLY A 37 -15.40 -2.63 -2.96
N GLU A 38 -16.21 -2.06 -3.84
CA GLU A 38 -15.95 -0.74 -4.42
C GLU A 38 -15.96 0.36 -3.35
N GLY A 39 -14.99 1.28 -3.41
CA GLY A 39 -14.82 2.32 -2.40
C GLY A 39 -14.03 1.89 -1.16
N ASP A 40 -13.75 0.60 -0.98
CA ASP A 40 -12.95 0.12 0.14
C ASP A 40 -11.44 0.35 -0.07
N PRO A 41 -10.68 0.48 1.03
CA PRO A 41 -9.23 0.59 0.95
C PRO A 41 -8.61 -0.70 0.44
N CYS A 42 -7.59 -0.55 -0.38
CA CYS A 42 -6.79 -1.64 -0.92
C CYS A 42 -5.31 -1.30 -0.82
N GLN A 43 -4.47 -2.33 -0.86
CA GLN A 43 -3.03 -2.17 -0.81
C GLN A 43 -2.38 -2.83 -2.03
N PHE A 44 -1.65 -2.06 -2.82
CA PHE A 44 -0.91 -2.55 -3.98
C PHE A 44 0.07 -3.65 -3.54
N ALA A 45 -0.03 -4.84 -4.14
CA ALA A 45 0.75 -6.00 -3.70
C ALA A 45 2.27 -5.85 -3.96
N ILE A 46 2.63 -5.02 -4.95
CA ILE A 46 4.02 -4.86 -5.42
C ILE A 46 4.73 -3.71 -4.67
N SER A 47 4.02 -2.63 -4.36
CA SER A 47 4.60 -1.41 -3.78
C SER A 47 4.24 -1.19 -2.31
N GLY A 48 3.20 -1.85 -1.80
CA GLY A 48 2.66 -1.58 -0.46
C GLY A 48 1.91 -0.25 -0.36
N CYS A 49 1.66 0.43 -1.49
CA CYS A 49 0.88 1.66 -1.57
C CYS A 49 -0.60 1.43 -1.25
N TRP A 50 -1.22 2.38 -0.58
CA TRP A 50 -2.66 2.35 -0.29
C TRP A 50 -3.42 3.08 -1.38
N GLY A 51 -4.55 2.52 -1.75
CA GLY A 51 -5.49 3.07 -2.71
C GLY A 51 -6.92 2.73 -2.34
N ILE A 52 -7.84 2.96 -3.27
CA ILE A 52 -9.25 2.64 -3.16
C ILE A 52 -9.64 1.70 -4.30
N ILE A 53 -10.51 0.74 -4.01
CA ILE A 53 -11.06 -0.15 -5.04
C ILE A 53 -12.03 0.64 -5.91
N SER A 54 -11.75 0.71 -7.21
CA SER A 54 -12.63 1.31 -8.21
C SER A 54 -12.63 0.41 -9.46
N PHE A 55 -13.81 0.04 -9.92
CA PHE A 55 -14.06 -0.89 -11.01
C PHE A 55 -13.34 -2.25 -10.83
N GLY A 56 -13.22 -2.72 -9.59
CA GLY A 56 -12.48 -3.95 -9.26
C GLY A 56 -10.95 -3.85 -9.37
N LEU A 57 -10.41 -2.63 -9.45
CA LEU A 57 -8.98 -2.32 -9.44
C LEU A 57 -8.63 -1.52 -8.21
N CYS A 58 -7.43 -1.66 -7.67
CA CYS A 58 -6.93 -0.75 -6.65
C CYS A 58 -6.28 0.45 -7.32
N CYS A 59 -6.79 1.65 -7.05
CA CYS A 59 -6.31 2.90 -7.62
C CYS A 59 -5.79 3.83 -6.52
N ILE A 60 -4.65 4.49 -6.76
CA ILE A 60 -4.04 5.48 -5.86
C ILE A 60 -4.55 6.87 -6.21
#